data_AF-A0A6P9AZY6-F1
#
_entry.id   AF-A0A6P9AZY6-F1
#
_cell.length_a   1.000
_cell.length_b   1.000
_cell.length_c   1.000
_cell.angle_alpha   90.00
_cell.angle_beta   90.00
_cell.angle_gamma   90.00
#
_symmetry.space_group_name_H-M   'P 1'
#
loop_
_entity.id
_entity.type
_entity.pdbx_description
1 polymer ?
#
loop_
_entity_poly.entity_id
_entity_poly.type
_entity_poly.pdbx_seq_one_letter_code
_entity_poly.pdbx_strand_id
1 'polypeptide(L)'
;MIAETSSGGVTANDVIMHFSIPGLPFGGVGNSGMGAYHGHFGFDIFSHKRGCLIRTFKMEAVNGIRYPPNSQKKVDWAKFFVLKRFSMWKLGLVALAVLGIVAAIVIKVSPGGIA
;
A
#
# COMPACT_ATOMS: atom_id res chain seq x y z
N MET A 1 27.70 5.01 11.98
CA MET A 1 28.13 6.23 11.24
C MET A 1 27.23 6.59 10.04
N ILE A 2 27.16 5.83 8.94
CA ILE A 2 26.22 6.17 7.83
C ILE A 2 24.76 6.16 8.32
N ALA A 3 24.38 5.16 9.13
CA ALA A 3 23.03 5.04 9.70
C ALA A 3 22.65 6.15 10.71
N GLU A 4 23.62 6.95 11.17
CA GLU A 4 23.42 8.00 12.20
C GLU A 4 23.58 9.41 11.63
N THR A 5 23.79 9.55 10.31
CA THR A 5 24.04 10.84 9.65
C THR A 5 23.11 11.03 8.47
N SER A 6 22.95 12.29 8.03
CA SER A 6 22.15 12.66 6.86
C SER A 6 22.99 13.51 5.90
N SER A 7 23.02 13.15 4.63
CA SER A 7 23.79 13.83 3.57
C SER A 7 23.14 13.61 2.19
N GLY A 8 23.53 14.41 1.19
CA GLY A 8 23.00 14.28 -0.17
C GLY A 8 23.48 13.03 -0.93
N GLY A 9 24.69 12.57 -0.63
CA GLY A 9 25.29 11.37 -1.22
C GLY A 9 26.51 10.92 -0.42
N VAL A 10 26.79 9.62 -0.45
CA VAL A 10 27.93 9.01 0.25
C VAL A 10 28.66 8.06 -0.69
N THR A 11 29.98 8.08 -0.64
CA THR A 11 30.84 7.04 -1.22
C THR A 11 31.69 6.47 -0.09
N ALA A 12 31.70 5.15 0.05
CA ALA A 12 32.56 4.46 1.00
C ALA A 12 33.84 4.02 0.30
N ASN A 13 34.99 4.21 0.96
CA ASN A 13 36.32 3.83 0.47
C ASN A 13 36.80 4.51 -0.82
N ASP A 14 36.08 5.55 -1.28
CA ASP A 14 36.50 6.41 -2.39
C ASP A 14 35.82 7.78 -2.26
N VAL A 15 36.21 8.74 -3.10
CA VAL A 15 35.67 10.09 -3.15
C VAL A 15 35.08 10.38 -4.52
N ILE A 16 34.06 11.23 -4.60
CA ILE A 16 33.46 11.77 -5.84
C ILE A 16 32.74 10.73 -6.72
N MET A 17 33.09 9.44 -6.69
CA MET A 17 32.62 8.44 -7.66
C MET A 17 31.10 8.31 -7.75
N HIS A 18 30.35 8.53 -6.65
CA HIS A 18 28.88 8.52 -6.71
C HIS A 18 28.29 9.55 -7.68
N PHE A 19 29.02 10.64 -7.98
CA PHE A 19 28.61 11.62 -8.99
C PHE A 19 28.63 11.04 -10.40
N SER A 20 29.58 10.16 -10.73
CA SER A 20 29.76 9.64 -12.10
C SER A 20 28.74 8.59 -12.53
N ILE A 21 27.88 8.11 -11.62
CA ILE A 21 26.95 7.01 -11.87
C ILE A 21 25.58 7.59 -12.24
N PRO A 22 25.12 7.46 -13.51
CA PRO A 22 23.86 8.09 -13.93
C PRO A 22 22.60 7.48 -13.32
N GLY A 23 22.72 6.28 -12.75
CA GLY A 23 21.65 5.60 -12.03
C GLY A 23 21.49 6.07 -10.57
N LEU A 24 22.35 6.95 -10.06
CA LEU A 24 22.22 7.53 -8.73
C LEU A 24 21.67 8.96 -8.82
N PRO A 25 20.67 9.32 -8.00
CA PRO A 25 20.20 10.70 -7.92
C PRO A 25 21.30 11.56 -7.27
N PHE A 26 21.73 12.61 -7.97
CA PHE A 26 22.68 13.59 -7.43
C PHE A 26 21.93 14.83 -6.95
N GLY A 27 22.02 15.13 -5.65
CA GLY A 27 21.27 16.19 -5.00
C GLY A 27 21.71 16.43 -3.56
N GLY A 28 21.17 17.49 -2.95
CA GLY A 28 21.46 17.88 -1.58
C GLY A 28 20.28 17.65 -0.63
N VAL A 29 20.55 17.80 0.67
CA VAL A 29 19.54 17.83 1.74
C VAL A 29 19.86 18.96 2.75
N GLY A 30 18.84 19.70 3.18
CA GLY A 30 18.99 20.83 4.10
C GLY A 30 19.71 22.02 3.42
N ASN A 31 20.73 22.58 4.07
CA ASN A 31 21.47 23.73 3.53
C ASN A 31 22.26 23.40 2.25
N SER A 32 22.48 22.12 1.95
CA SER A 32 23.16 21.68 0.73
C SER A 32 22.25 21.64 -0.51
N GLY A 33 20.93 21.84 -0.35
CA GLY A 33 19.98 21.95 -1.44
C GLY A 33 18.74 21.07 -1.28
N MET A 34 17.92 21.04 -2.33
CA MET A 34 16.71 20.21 -2.44
C MET A 34 16.55 19.66 -3.87
N GLY A 35 15.83 18.56 -3.99
CA GLY A 35 15.68 17.85 -5.25
C GLY A 35 16.95 17.11 -5.65
N ALA A 36 16.86 16.36 -6.74
CA ALA A 36 17.98 15.62 -7.31
C ALA A 36 17.82 15.50 -8.82
N TYR A 37 18.94 15.44 -9.52
CA TYR A 37 18.99 15.22 -10.96
C TYR A 37 19.97 14.07 -11.27
N HIS A 38 20.46 14.04 -12.51
CA HIS A 38 21.21 12.96 -13.16
C HIS A 38 20.30 11.98 -13.89
N GLY A 39 20.60 11.73 -15.18
CA GLY A 39 19.95 10.69 -15.98
C GLY A 39 18.43 10.80 -15.97
N HIS A 40 17.76 9.72 -15.58
CA HIS A 40 16.30 9.65 -15.46
C HIS A 40 15.74 10.62 -14.40
N PHE A 41 16.45 10.84 -13.29
CA PHE A 41 16.02 11.78 -12.24
C PHE A 41 16.02 13.23 -12.75
N GLY A 42 16.95 13.56 -13.64
CA GLY A 42 16.96 14.84 -14.35
C GLY A 42 15.74 15.00 -15.25
N PHE A 43 15.40 13.98 -16.03
CA PHE A 43 14.17 14.01 -16.83
C PHE A 43 12.92 14.18 -15.95
N ASP A 44 12.84 13.41 -14.86
CA ASP A 44 11.73 13.46 -13.92
C ASP A 44 11.56 14.84 -13.26
N ILE A 45 12.66 15.52 -12.91
CA ILE A 45 12.58 16.82 -12.21
C ILE A 45 12.21 17.97 -13.16
N PHE A 46 12.59 17.87 -14.43
CA PHE A 46 12.23 18.86 -15.46
C PHE A 46 10.94 18.53 -16.22
N SER A 47 10.27 17.44 -15.86
CA SER A 47 9.02 17.01 -16.49
C SER A 47 7.83 17.13 -15.53
N HIS A 48 6.66 17.41 -16.09
CA HIS A 48 5.40 17.37 -15.35
C HIS A 48 4.74 15.98 -15.48
N LYS A 49 4.77 15.19 -14.40
CA LYS A 49 4.09 13.88 -14.34
C LYS A 49 2.57 14.07 -14.22
N ARG A 50 1.89 14.16 -15.37
CA ARG A 50 0.44 14.37 -15.45
C ARG A 50 -0.34 13.12 -15.04
N GLY A 51 -1.08 13.20 -13.94
CA GLY A 51 -2.04 12.18 -13.54
C GLY A 51 -3.24 12.12 -14.50
N CYS A 52 -3.47 10.97 -15.12
CA CYS A 52 -4.58 10.72 -16.04
C CYS A 52 -5.40 9.51 -15.56
N LEU A 53 -6.72 9.66 -15.43
CA LEU A 53 -7.65 8.56 -15.11
C LEU A 53 -8.66 8.43 -16.24
N ILE A 54 -8.60 7.32 -16.97
CA ILE A 54 -9.58 6.99 -18.02
C ILE A 54 -10.54 5.94 -17.43
N ARG A 55 -11.81 6.32 -17.27
CA ARG A 55 -12.85 5.42 -16.76
C ARG A 55 -13.77 4.93 -17.86
N THR A 56 -14.12 3.65 -17.80
CA THR A 56 -15.21 3.07 -18.61
C THR A 56 -16.56 3.32 -17.95
N PHE A 57 -17.64 3.32 -18.74
CA PHE A 57 -19.03 3.48 -18.25
C PHE A 57 -19.61 2.26 -17.51
N LYS A 58 -18.82 1.21 -17.25
CA LYS A 58 -19.26 0.02 -16.51
C LYS A 58 -19.25 0.26 -15.00
N MET A 59 -20.04 -0.55 -14.28
CA MET A 59 -20.11 -0.57 -12.81
C MET A 59 -20.64 0.73 -12.17
N GLU A 60 -21.53 1.42 -12.88
CA GLU A 60 -22.13 2.69 -12.41
C GLU A 60 -22.92 2.52 -11.10
N ALA A 61 -23.51 1.34 -10.86
CA ALA A 61 -24.19 1.04 -9.60
C ALA A 61 -23.28 1.19 -8.36
N VAL A 62 -21.97 0.91 -8.49
CA VAL A 62 -20.99 1.08 -7.40
C VAL A 62 -20.76 2.56 -7.07
N ASN A 63 -20.94 3.44 -8.05
CA ASN A 63 -20.90 4.89 -7.83
C ASN A 63 -22.10 5.40 -7.01
N GLY A 64 -23.12 4.58 -6.76
CA GLY A 64 -24.26 4.93 -5.90
C GLY A 64 -23.88 5.36 -4.48
N ILE A 65 -22.69 4.95 -4.00
CA ILE A 65 -22.18 5.38 -2.69
C ILE A 65 -21.74 6.84 -2.64
N ARG A 66 -21.26 7.40 -3.77
CA ARG A 66 -20.83 8.81 -3.86
C ARG A 66 -22.00 9.76 -4.18
N TYR A 67 -23.13 9.23 -4.66
CA TYR A 67 -24.27 10.04 -5.09
C TYR A 67 -25.27 10.34 -3.96
N PRO A 68 -25.87 11.54 -3.93
CA PRO A 68 -26.97 11.86 -3.02
C PRO A 68 -28.25 11.07 -3.38
N PRO A 69 -29.21 10.94 -2.44
CA PRO A 69 -29.16 11.35 -1.04
C PRO A 69 -28.25 10.46 -0.21
N ASN A 70 -27.61 11.07 0.80
CA ASN A 70 -26.76 10.36 1.74
C ASN A 70 -27.60 9.64 2.81
N SER A 71 -27.11 8.49 3.27
CA SER A 71 -27.72 7.70 4.32
C SER A 71 -26.64 7.19 5.26
N GLN A 72 -26.97 7.03 6.55
CA GLN A 72 -26.04 6.49 7.54
C GLN A 72 -25.46 5.14 7.09
N LYS A 73 -26.28 4.30 6.45
CA LYS A 73 -25.84 3.02 5.87
C LYS A 73 -24.74 3.17 4.80
N LYS A 74 -24.85 4.18 3.92
CA LYS A 74 -23.82 4.45 2.89
C LYS A 74 -22.51 4.91 3.53
N VAL A 75 -22.60 5.74 4.57
CA VAL A 75 -21.43 6.24 5.32
C VAL A 75 -20.74 5.11 6.08
N ASP A 76 -21.50 4.26 6.75
CA ASP A 76 -20.94 3.13 7.50
C ASP A 76 -20.27 2.12 6.57
N TRP A 77 -20.87 1.87 5.40
CA TRP A 77 -20.27 1.03 4.36
C TRP A 77 -19.00 1.68 3.77
N ALA A 78 -19.01 2.99 3.50
CA ALA A 78 -17.82 3.72 3.04
C ALA A 78 -16.69 3.64 4.07
N LYS A 79 -16.98 3.88 5.36
CA LYS A 79 -16.01 3.75 6.45
C LYS A 79 -15.47 2.33 6.53
N PHE A 80 -16.32 1.33 6.39
CA PHE A 80 -15.89 -0.06 6.40
C PHE A 80 -14.93 -0.37 5.24
N PHE A 81 -15.19 0.06 4.01
CA PHE A 81 -14.33 -0.30 2.87
C PHE A 81 -13.11 0.60 2.70
N VAL A 82 -13.21 1.89 3.05
CA VAL A 82 -12.12 2.86 2.87
C VAL A 82 -11.16 2.85 4.07
N LEU A 83 -11.68 2.75 5.29
CA LEU A 83 -10.87 2.90 6.50
C LEU A 83 -10.44 1.57 7.12
N LYS A 84 -11.18 0.47 6.88
CA LYS A 84 -10.86 -0.82 7.52
C LYS A 84 -9.67 -1.47 6.82
N ARG A 85 -8.51 -1.41 7.46
CA ARG A 85 -7.33 -2.19 7.04
C ARG A 85 -7.50 -3.64 7.48
N PHE A 86 -7.86 -4.52 6.53
CA PHE A 86 -7.94 -5.94 6.79
C PHE A 86 -6.56 -6.50 7.12
N SER A 87 -6.41 -7.03 8.33
CA SER A 87 -5.25 -7.83 8.70
C SER A 87 -5.54 -9.27 8.31
N MET A 88 -4.78 -9.77 7.33
CA MET A 88 -4.90 -11.15 6.83
C MET A 88 -4.73 -12.19 7.93
N TRP A 89 -3.88 -11.90 8.92
CA TRP A 89 -3.69 -12.75 10.10
C TRP A 89 -4.99 -12.92 10.91
N LYS A 90 -5.73 -11.83 11.14
CA LYS A 90 -7.01 -11.88 11.87
C LYS A 90 -8.08 -12.67 11.11
N LEU A 91 -8.10 -12.57 9.78
CA LEU A 91 -8.99 -13.38 8.93
C LEU A 91 -8.64 -14.87 9.00
N GLY A 92 -7.35 -15.21 8.98
CA GLY A 92 -6.87 -16.58 9.13
C GLY A 92 -7.28 -17.20 10.47
N LEU A 93 -7.17 -16.45 11.57
CA LEU A 93 -7.61 -16.90 12.90
C LEU A 93 -9.11 -17.16 12.96
N VAL A 94 -9.93 -16.31 12.34
CA VAL A 94 -11.40 -16.50 12.30
C VAL A 94 -11.76 -17.73 11.46
N ALA A 95 -11.12 -17.96 10.32
CA ALA A 95 -11.35 -19.16 9.51
C ALA A 95 -10.99 -20.46 10.25
N LEU A 96 -9.87 -20.45 11.00
CA LEU A 96 -9.47 -21.56 11.86
C LEU A 96 -10.49 -21.83 12.97
N ALA A 97 -11.01 -20.78 13.61
CA ALA A 97 -12.03 -20.91 14.64
C ALA A 97 -13.34 -21.48 14.08
N VAL A 98 -13.77 -21.04 12.89
CA VAL A 98 -14.98 -21.54 12.22
C VAL A 98 -14.80 -23.01 11.81
N LEU A 99 -13.65 -23.39 11.26
CA LEU A 99 -13.33 -24.79 10.96
C LEU A 99 -13.38 -25.68 12.21
N GLY A 100 -12.84 -25.19 13.33
CA GLY A 100 -12.90 -25.90 14.61
C GLY A 100 -14.33 -26.11 15.12
N ILE A 101 -15.19 -25.09 15.00
CA ILE A 101 -16.61 -25.19 15.38
C ILE A 101 -17.35 -26.17 14.48
N VAL A 102 -17.13 -26.12 13.16
CA VAL A 102 -17.75 -27.06 12.20
C VAL A 102 -17.32 -28.50 12.49
N ALA A 103 -16.03 -28.75 12.73
CA ALA A 103 -15.54 -30.07 13.10
C ALA A 103 -16.20 -30.59 14.39
N ALA A 104 -16.36 -29.75 15.41
CA ALA A 104 -17.02 -30.13 16.65
C ALA A 104 -18.51 -30.46 16.46
N ILE A 105 -19.22 -29.71 15.61
CA ILE A 105 -20.62 -29.99 15.27
C ILE A 105 -20.73 -31.32 14.52
N VAL A 106 -19.86 -31.59 13.55
CA VAL A 106 -19.85 -32.87 12.81
C VAL A 106 -19.61 -34.05 13.75
N ILE A 107 -18.66 -33.93 14.69
CA ILE A 107 -18.39 -34.96 15.70
C ILE A 107 -19.62 -35.20 16.59
N LYS A 108 -20.38 -34.15 16.92
CA LYS A 108 -21.56 -34.24 17.80
C LYS A 108 -22.86 -34.64 17.08
N VAL A 109 -22.97 -34.36 15.79
CA VAL A 109 -24.11 -34.68 14.90
C VAL A 109 -23.96 -36.04 14.23
N SER A 110 -22.90 -36.79 14.53
CA SER A 110 -22.80 -38.21 14.22
C SER A 110 -23.23 -39.08 15.43
N PRO A 111 -24.53 -39.19 15.78
CA PRO A 111 -24.97 -40.16 16.77
C PRO A 111 -25.00 -41.54 16.11
N GLY A 112 -24.00 -42.37 16.42
CA GLY A 112 -24.02 -43.79 16.09
C GLY A 112 -23.51 -44.12 14.68
N GLY A 113 -22.22 -44.46 14.61
CA GLY A 113 -21.60 -44.97 13.39
C GLY A 113 -20.19 -45.50 13.64
N ILE A 114 -19.94 -46.09 14.81
CA ILE A 114 -18.80 -46.99 15.03
C ILE A 114 -19.38 -48.21 15.73
N ALA A 115 -19.75 -49.20 14.92
CA ALA A 115 -19.51 -50.60 15.28
C ALA A 115 -18.04 -50.89 15.00
#